data_AF-U6D529-F1
#
_entry.id   AF-U6D529-F1
#
_cell.length_a   1.000
_cell.length_b   1.000
_cell.length_c   1.000
_cell.angle_alpha   90.00
_cell.angle_beta   90.00
_cell.angle_gamma   90.00
#
_symmetry.space_group_name_H-M   'P 1'
#
loop_
_entity.id
_entity.type
_entity.pdbx_description
1 polymer ?
#
loop_
_entity_poly.entity_id
_entity_poly.type
_entity_poly.pdbx_seq_one_letter_code
_entity_poly.pdbx_strand_id
1 'polypeptide(L)'
;FTMFFVALYHACDGPGLPLVCFMRRDALEYFSVYGTALSMWVSLMALADFDEPKRSTFVMFGVLTIAVRIHHDRWGYGVYSGPIGTAVLIIATKWLQQMKEKKGLYPDKSVYTQQIGPGLCFGALALMLRFFFEDWDYTYVHSFYHCALAMSFVLLLPKVNKKAGSAGPPAKLDC
;
A
#
# COMPACT_ATOMS: atom_id res chain seq x y z
N PHE A 1 11.20 0.69 4.53
CA PHE A 1 10.70 2.05 4.83
C PHE A 1 9.49 1.99 5.76
N THR A 2 8.31 1.53 5.31
CA THR A 2 7.07 1.55 6.11
C THR A 2 7.20 0.83 7.45
N MET A 3 7.64 -0.42 7.47
CA MET A 3 7.79 -1.19 8.72
C MET A 3 8.76 -0.54 9.72
N PHE A 4 9.82 0.12 9.22
CA PHE A 4 10.78 0.81 10.08
C PHE A 4 10.13 2.00 10.81
N PHE A 5 9.43 2.87 10.08
CA PHE A 5 8.78 4.04 10.68
C PHE A 5 7.56 3.68 11.53
N VAL A 6 6.78 2.66 11.13
CA VAL A 6 5.67 2.13 11.93
C VAL A 6 6.19 1.57 13.26
N ALA A 7 7.21 0.69 13.22
CA ALA A 7 7.76 0.08 14.43
C ALA A 7 8.38 1.11 15.38
N LEU A 8 9.16 2.06 14.85
CA LEU A 8 9.77 3.11 15.67
C LEU A 8 8.74 4.08 16.25
N TYR A 9 7.71 4.45 15.49
CA TYR A 9 6.63 5.28 15.99
C TYR A 9 5.95 4.62 17.20
N HIS A 10 5.56 3.35 17.09
CA HIS A 10 4.91 2.64 18.19
C HIS A 10 5.86 2.35 19.37
N ALA A 11 7.14 2.05 19.11
CA ALA A 11 8.13 1.91 20.18
C ALA A 11 8.32 3.21 20.96
N CYS A 12 8.28 4.35 20.27
CA CYS A 12 8.40 5.68 20.85
C CYS A 12 7.16 6.16 21.61
N ASP A 13 5.98 5.74 21.17
CA ASP A 13 4.70 6.07 21.81
C ASP A 13 4.37 5.16 23.01
N GLY A 14 5.00 3.97 23.06
CA GLY A 14 4.85 3.02 24.14
C GLY A 14 5.48 3.46 25.47
N PRO A 15 4.97 2.93 26.61
CA PRO A 15 5.48 3.27 27.93
C PRO A 15 6.94 2.79 28.10
N GLY A 16 7.84 3.70 28.51
CA GLY A 16 9.19 3.37 28.98
C GLY A 16 10.33 3.44 27.95
N LEU A 17 10.06 3.79 26.68
CA LEU A 17 11.08 3.87 25.61
C LEU A 17 11.34 5.26 24.96
N PRO A 18 10.95 6.43 25.52
CA PRO A 18 11.17 7.72 24.84
C PRO A 18 12.67 8.05 24.64
N LEU A 19 13.57 7.39 25.38
CA LEU A 19 15.02 7.48 25.23
C LEU A 19 15.56 6.87 23.91
N VAL A 20 14.78 6.01 23.24
CA VAL A 20 15.16 5.36 21.97
C VAL A 20 14.80 6.24 20.76
N CYS A 21 14.03 7.32 20.97
CA CYS A 21 13.57 8.19 19.88
C CYS A 21 14.65 9.17 19.42
N PHE A 22 15.32 8.84 18.31
CA PHE A 22 16.28 9.74 17.68
C PHE A 22 15.61 10.89 16.90
N MET A 23 14.30 10.81 16.64
CA MET A 23 13.53 11.77 15.85
C MET A 23 12.29 12.23 16.61
N ARG A 24 11.84 13.46 16.33
CA ARG A 24 10.60 13.99 16.92
C ARG A 24 9.39 13.13 16.53
N ARG A 25 8.45 12.98 17.47
CA ARG A 25 7.26 12.12 17.32
C ARG A 25 6.39 12.51 16.13
N ASP A 26 6.22 13.80 15.89
CA ASP A 26 5.46 14.34 14.75
C ASP A 26 6.00 13.89 13.39
N ALA A 27 7.32 13.75 13.26
CA ALA A 27 7.96 13.26 12.05
C ALA A 27 7.86 11.73 11.92
N LEU A 28 8.03 10.99 13.02
CA LEU A 28 7.84 9.53 13.05
C LEU A 28 6.42 9.15 12.66
N GLU A 29 5.42 9.84 13.22
CA GLU A 29 4.02 9.68 12.87
C GLU A 29 3.77 9.98 11.39
N TYR A 30 4.28 11.11 10.90
CA TYR A 30 4.16 11.50 9.50
C TYR A 30 4.68 10.40 8.56
N PHE A 31 5.89 9.88 8.81
CA PHE A 31 6.49 8.85 7.98
C PHE A 31 5.81 7.48 8.12
N SER A 32 5.24 7.18 9.30
CA SER A 32 4.44 5.98 9.53
C SER A 32 3.18 6.00 8.67
N VAL A 33 2.39 7.09 8.74
CA VAL A 33 1.17 7.29 7.94
C VAL A 33 1.51 7.35 6.45
N TYR A 34 2.54 8.10 6.07
CA TYR A 34 3.01 8.23 4.69
C TYR A 34 3.47 6.91 4.10
N GLY A 35 4.31 6.16 4.82
CA GLY A 35 4.75 4.84 4.40
C GLY A 35 3.58 3.89 4.20
N THR A 36 2.58 3.93 5.07
CA THR A 36 1.40 3.08 5.01
C THR A 36 0.55 3.39 3.78
N ALA A 37 0.20 4.67 3.57
CA ALA A 37 -0.57 5.11 2.40
C ALA A 37 0.20 4.85 1.09
N LEU A 38 1.52 5.08 1.08
CA LEU A 38 2.36 4.79 -0.06
C LEU A 38 2.42 3.29 -0.39
N SER A 39 2.54 2.43 0.63
CA SER A 39 2.51 0.97 0.45
C SER A 39 1.19 0.50 -0.14
N MET A 40 0.06 1.08 0.28
CA MET A 40 -1.25 0.79 -0.34
C MET A 40 -1.25 1.20 -1.82
N TRP A 41 -0.84 2.43 -2.12
CA TRP A 41 -0.82 2.95 -3.49
C TRP A 41 0.06 2.11 -4.43
N VAL A 42 1.31 1.86 -4.04
CA VAL A 42 2.26 1.11 -4.88
C VAL A 42 1.79 -0.33 -5.10
N SER A 43 1.22 -0.97 -4.08
CA SER A 43 0.68 -2.33 -4.22
C SER A 43 -0.48 -2.39 -5.21
N LEU A 44 -1.39 -1.41 -5.16
CA LEU A 44 -2.49 -1.30 -6.11
C LEU A 44 -1.99 -0.95 -7.53
N MET A 45 -1.00 -0.07 -7.66
CA MET A 45 -0.38 0.22 -8.97
C MET A 45 0.37 -0.99 -9.56
N ALA A 46 0.96 -1.84 -8.72
CA ALA A 46 1.54 -3.10 -9.16
C ALA A 46 0.47 -4.07 -9.69
N LEU A 47 -0.71 -4.09 -9.06
CA LEU A 47 -1.87 -4.89 -9.51
C LEU A 47 -2.47 -4.37 -10.82
N ALA A 48 -2.35 -3.07 -11.12
CA ALA A 48 -2.84 -2.46 -12.36
C ALA A 48 -2.08 -2.94 -13.63
N ASP A 49 -0.88 -3.52 -13.46
CA ASP A 49 -0.05 -4.11 -14.52
C ASP A 49 0.29 -3.15 -15.69
N PHE A 50 0.56 -1.87 -15.40
CA PHE A 50 1.04 -0.92 -16.41
C PHE A 50 2.49 -1.19 -16.83
N ASP A 51 2.80 -0.98 -18.10
CA ASP A 51 4.17 -0.96 -18.62
C ASP A 51 4.85 0.38 -18.35
N GLU A 52 6.18 0.40 -18.40
CA GLU A 52 6.92 1.67 -18.33
C GLU A 52 6.75 2.47 -19.63
N PRO A 53 6.74 3.83 -19.55
CA PRO A 53 6.98 4.69 -18.37
C PRO A 53 5.71 5.01 -17.56
N LYS A 54 4.55 4.47 -17.94
CA LYS A 54 3.25 4.82 -17.32
C LYS A 54 3.20 4.39 -15.86
N ARG A 55 3.73 3.21 -15.54
CA ARG A 55 3.81 2.69 -14.17
C ARG A 55 4.60 3.62 -13.26
N SER A 56 5.82 3.99 -13.62
CA SER A 56 6.62 4.95 -12.84
C SER A 56 5.91 6.29 -12.72
N THR A 57 5.24 6.77 -13.76
CA THR A 57 4.48 8.03 -13.73
C THR A 57 3.38 8.00 -12.67
N PHE A 58 2.54 6.95 -12.66
CA PHE A 58 1.47 6.82 -11.66
C PHE A 58 2.00 6.60 -10.24
N VAL A 59 3.08 5.83 -10.09
CA VAL A 59 3.73 5.64 -8.78
C VAL A 59 4.27 6.97 -8.26
N MET A 60 5.01 7.72 -9.07
CA MET A 60 5.56 9.02 -8.67
C MET A 60 4.46 10.06 -8.40
N PHE A 61 3.38 10.04 -9.19
CA PHE A 61 2.22 10.89 -8.93
C PHE A 61 1.61 10.60 -7.55
N GLY A 62 1.45 9.33 -7.18
CA GLY A 62 1.02 8.92 -5.84
C GLY A 62 1.96 9.36 -4.73
N VAL A 63 3.28 9.15 -4.91
CA VAL A 63 4.32 9.59 -3.97
C VAL A 63 4.15 11.07 -3.62
N LEU A 64 4.04 11.93 -4.64
CA LEU A 64 3.93 13.38 -4.43
C LEU A 64 2.59 13.77 -3.82
N THR A 65 1.48 13.23 -4.32
CA THR A 65 0.14 13.59 -3.84
C THR A 65 -0.13 13.12 -2.42
N ILE A 66 0.33 11.92 -2.05
CA ILE A 66 0.21 11.38 -0.69
C ILE A 66 1.04 12.22 0.29
N ALA A 67 2.26 12.62 -0.09
CA ALA A 67 3.10 13.49 0.74
C ALA A 67 2.40 14.81 1.05
N VAL A 68 1.87 15.49 0.02
CA VAL A 68 1.13 16.76 0.19
C VAL A 68 -0.12 16.55 1.05
N ARG A 69 -0.90 15.49 0.80
CA ARG A 69 -2.14 15.23 1.55
C ARG A 69 -1.88 15.04 3.04
N ILE A 70 -0.88 14.25 3.40
CA ILE A 70 -0.53 13.97 4.80
C ILE A 70 0.05 15.20 5.48
N HIS A 71 0.81 16.01 4.73
CA HIS A 71 1.32 17.28 5.27
C HIS A 71 0.18 18.22 5.64
N HIS A 72 -0.86 18.30 4.81
CA HIS A 72 -2.02 19.15 5.06
C HIS A 72 -2.93 18.60 6.17
N ASP A 73 -3.21 17.30 6.15
CA ASP A 73 -4.09 16.65 7.13
C ASP A 73 -3.80 15.13 7.16
N ARG A 74 -3.02 14.71 8.16
CA ARG A 74 -2.60 13.33 8.39
C ARG A 74 -3.67 12.44 9.03
N TRP A 75 -4.69 13.03 9.65
CA TRP A 75 -5.74 12.30 10.38
C TRP A 75 -7.00 12.10 9.54
N GLY A 76 -7.16 12.89 8.47
CA GLY A 76 -8.31 12.79 7.60
C GLY A 76 -8.42 11.45 6.88
N TYR A 77 -9.66 10.94 6.81
CA TYR A 77 -10.04 9.76 6.02
C TYR A 77 -9.51 9.80 4.57
N GLY A 78 -9.37 11.00 4.00
CA GLY A 78 -8.84 11.24 2.65
C GLY A 78 -7.41 10.76 2.41
N VAL A 79 -6.60 10.57 3.47
CA VAL A 79 -5.23 10.06 3.37
C VAL A 79 -5.20 8.64 2.80
N TYR A 80 -6.15 7.79 3.20
CA TYR A 80 -6.23 6.41 2.74
C TYR A 80 -7.29 6.23 1.66
N SER A 81 -8.49 6.79 1.84
CA SER A 81 -9.59 6.63 0.88
C SER A 81 -9.32 7.28 -0.48
N GLY A 82 -8.61 8.41 -0.52
CA GLY A 82 -8.24 9.09 -1.77
C GLY A 82 -7.35 8.23 -2.67
N PRO A 83 -6.17 7.80 -2.19
CA PRO A 83 -5.28 6.89 -2.94
C PRO A 83 -5.96 5.57 -3.31
N ILE A 84 -6.71 4.95 -2.38
CA ILE A 84 -7.38 3.66 -2.65
C ILE A 84 -8.46 3.82 -3.72
N GLY A 85 -9.37 4.79 -3.58
CA GLY A 85 -10.44 5.03 -4.54
C GLY A 85 -9.90 5.36 -5.93
N THR A 86 -8.89 6.24 -6.00
CA THR A 86 -8.24 6.59 -7.26
C THR A 86 -7.55 5.38 -7.90
N ALA A 87 -6.82 4.59 -7.12
CA ALA A 87 -6.15 3.40 -7.61
C ALA A 87 -7.13 2.32 -8.11
N VAL A 88 -8.24 2.11 -7.41
CA VAL A 88 -9.30 1.18 -7.84
C VAL A 88 -9.90 1.62 -9.17
N LEU A 89 -10.17 2.92 -9.36
CA LEU A 89 -10.65 3.44 -10.64
C LEU A 89 -9.63 3.23 -11.77
N ILE A 90 -8.34 3.48 -11.51
CA ILE A 90 -7.26 3.25 -12.48
C ILE A 90 -7.16 1.76 -12.85
N ILE A 91 -7.21 0.84 -11.88
CA ILE A 91 -7.18 -0.60 -12.12
C ILE A 91 -8.41 -1.03 -12.93
N ALA A 92 -9.60 -0.61 -12.51
CA ALA A 92 -10.85 -0.97 -13.16
C ALA A 92 -10.87 -0.51 -14.63
N THR A 93 -10.48 0.73 -14.91
CA THR A 93 -10.41 1.24 -16.28
C THR A 93 -9.41 0.45 -17.13
N LYS A 94 -8.21 0.15 -16.62
CA LYS A 94 -7.22 -0.64 -17.35
C LYS A 94 -7.68 -2.07 -17.61
N TRP A 95 -8.27 -2.73 -16.62
CA TRP A 95 -8.76 -4.09 -16.78
C TRP A 95 -9.95 -4.16 -17.73
N LEU A 96 -10.88 -3.19 -17.69
CA LEU A 96 -11.99 -3.09 -18.65
C LEU A 96 -11.49 -2.93 -20.08
N GLN A 97 -10.49 -2.08 -20.32
CA GLN A 97 -9.86 -1.94 -21.64
C GLN A 97 -9.26 -3.27 -22.10
N GLN A 98 -8.52 -3.95 -21.22
CA GLN A 98 -7.87 -5.22 -21.54
C GLN A 98 -8.87 -6.36 -21.79
N MET A 99 -9.98 -6.39 -21.05
CA MET A 99 -11.08 -7.32 -21.29
C MET A 99 -11.73 -7.09 -22.66
N LYS A 100 -11.89 -5.82 -23.06
CA LYS A 100 -12.41 -5.45 -24.39
C LYS A 100 -11.48 -5.88 -25.52
N GLU A 101 -10.17 -5.66 -25.36
CA GLU A 101 -9.14 -6.05 -26.34
C GLU A 101 -9.03 -7.57 -26.47
N LYS A 102 -9.02 -8.30 -25.36
CA LYS A 102 -8.89 -9.77 -25.34
C LYS A 102 -10.20 -10.52 -25.58
N LYS A 103 -11.34 -9.81 -25.59
CA LYS A 103 -12.71 -10.39 -25.62
C LYS A 103 -12.91 -11.50 -24.58
N GLY A 104 -12.38 -11.29 -23.37
CA GLY A 104 -12.39 -12.27 -22.29
C GLY A 104 -12.16 -11.62 -20.92
N LEU A 105 -12.34 -12.38 -19.84
CA LEU A 105 -12.12 -11.87 -18.48
C LEU A 105 -10.63 -11.66 -18.22
N TYR A 106 -10.29 -10.55 -17.57
CA TYR A 106 -8.93 -10.27 -17.13
C TYR A 106 -8.98 -9.56 -15.77
N PRO A 107 -8.22 -10.03 -14.76
CA PRO A 107 -7.43 -11.28 -14.72
C PRO A 107 -8.29 -12.56 -14.77
N ASP A 108 -7.66 -13.73 -14.81
CA ASP A 108 -8.37 -15.02 -14.80
C ASP A 108 -9.23 -15.19 -13.54
N LYS A 109 -10.35 -15.95 -13.66
CA LYS A 109 -11.30 -16.17 -12.55
C LYS A 109 -10.64 -16.73 -11.28
N SER A 110 -9.63 -17.60 -11.43
CA SER A 110 -8.89 -18.18 -10.31
C SER A 110 -8.07 -17.12 -9.55
N VAL A 111 -7.50 -16.14 -10.25
CA VAL A 111 -6.77 -15.02 -9.64
C VAL A 111 -7.75 -14.13 -8.86
N TYR A 112 -8.96 -13.93 -9.38
CA TYR A 112 -10.01 -13.23 -8.65
C TYR A 112 -10.40 -13.94 -7.34
N THR A 113 -10.65 -15.24 -7.36
CA THR A 113 -11.14 -15.96 -6.18
C THR A 113 -10.05 -16.28 -5.16
N GLN A 114 -8.80 -16.47 -5.60
CA GLN A 114 -7.70 -16.87 -4.70
C GLN A 114 -6.84 -15.71 -4.20
N GLN A 115 -6.80 -14.59 -4.92
CA GLN A 115 -5.90 -13.47 -4.61
C GLN A 115 -6.68 -12.16 -4.40
N ILE A 116 -7.36 -11.69 -5.46
CA ILE A 116 -7.95 -10.34 -5.46
C ILE A 116 -9.10 -10.26 -4.45
N GLY A 117 -10.04 -11.22 -4.48
CA GLY A 117 -11.20 -11.25 -3.59
C GLY A 117 -10.79 -11.29 -2.11
N PRO A 118 -10.04 -12.32 -1.67
CA PRO A 118 -9.55 -12.40 -0.30
C PRO A 118 -8.73 -11.16 0.10
N GLY A 119 -7.84 -10.68 -0.78
CA GLY A 119 -7.03 -9.49 -0.52
C GLY A 119 -7.86 -8.22 -0.32
N LEU A 120 -8.89 -8.01 -1.14
CA LEU A 120 -9.83 -6.89 -0.97
C LEU A 120 -10.67 -7.04 0.31
N CYS A 121 -11.08 -8.24 0.69
CA CYS A 121 -11.80 -8.48 1.94
C CYS A 121 -10.94 -8.10 3.16
N PHE A 122 -9.68 -8.54 3.21
CA PHE A 122 -8.75 -8.15 4.27
C PHE A 122 -8.46 -6.64 4.25
N GLY A 123 -8.36 -6.03 3.07
CA GLY A 123 -8.19 -4.59 2.93
C GLY A 123 -9.40 -3.81 3.45
N ALA A 124 -10.61 -4.23 3.11
CA ALA A 124 -11.84 -3.64 3.62
C ALA A 124 -11.97 -3.80 5.14
N LEU A 125 -11.63 -4.99 5.67
CA LEU A 125 -11.58 -5.23 7.11
C LEU A 125 -10.57 -4.29 7.79
N ALA A 126 -9.37 -4.13 7.24
CA ALA A 126 -8.37 -3.20 7.78
C ALA A 126 -8.91 -1.76 7.84
N LEU A 127 -9.53 -1.27 6.77
CA LEU A 127 -10.12 0.08 6.77
C LEU A 127 -11.31 0.20 7.74
N MET A 128 -12.14 -0.84 7.86
CA MET A 128 -13.23 -0.85 8.84
C MET A 128 -12.70 -0.72 10.26
N LEU A 129 -11.68 -1.52 10.61
CA LEU A 129 -11.04 -1.49 11.93
C LEU A 129 -10.45 -0.11 12.22
N ARG A 130 -9.71 0.47 11.27
CA ARG A 130 -9.06 1.77 11.41
C ARG A 130 -10.05 2.93 11.56
N PHE A 131 -11.21 2.89 10.91
CA PHE A 131 -12.08 4.07 10.82
C PHE A 131 -13.35 4.01 11.66
N PHE A 132 -13.84 2.81 12.00
CA PHE A 132 -15.11 2.64 12.69
C PHE A 132 -14.98 1.95 14.05
N PHE A 133 -13.95 1.14 14.25
CA PHE A 133 -13.81 0.32 15.45
C PHE A 133 -12.57 0.66 16.28
N GLU A 134 -11.75 1.61 15.85
CA GLU A 134 -10.45 1.89 16.46
C GLU A 134 -10.56 2.28 17.94
N ASP A 135 -11.63 2.98 18.32
CA ASP A 135 -11.84 3.45 19.70
C ASP A 135 -12.37 2.38 20.67
N TRP A 136 -12.71 1.17 20.20
CA TRP A 136 -13.22 0.11 21.08
C TRP A 136 -12.16 -0.43 22.03
N ASP A 137 -11.02 -0.81 21.47
CA ASP A 137 -9.82 -1.17 22.22
C ASP A 137 -8.62 -0.89 21.32
N TYR A 138 -8.15 0.36 21.38
CA TYR A 138 -7.14 0.89 20.48
C TYR A 138 -5.94 -0.05 20.30
N THR A 139 -5.43 -0.62 21.39
CA THR A 139 -4.23 -1.47 21.35
C THR A 139 -4.48 -2.72 20.50
N TYR A 140 -5.59 -3.43 20.74
CA TYR A 140 -5.89 -4.67 20.01
C TYR A 140 -6.42 -4.39 18.61
N VAL A 141 -7.32 -3.42 18.46
CA VAL A 141 -7.93 -3.09 17.16
C VAL A 141 -6.89 -2.53 16.20
N HIS A 142 -6.03 -1.62 16.66
CA HIS A 142 -4.97 -1.05 15.82
C HIS A 142 -3.91 -2.10 15.46
N SER A 143 -3.57 -3.01 16.38
CA SER A 143 -2.70 -4.15 16.08
C SER A 143 -3.31 -5.07 15.03
N PHE A 144 -4.60 -5.39 15.17
CA PHE A 144 -5.32 -6.24 14.22
C PHE A 144 -5.49 -5.58 12.85
N TYR A 145 -5.65 -4.25 12.80
CA TYR A 145 -5.60 -3.45 11.58
C TYR A 145 -4.31 -3.69 10.80
N HIS A 146 -3.13 -3.59 11.44
CA HIS A 146 -1.84 -3.82 10.77
C HIS A 146 -1.73 -5.25 10.22
N CYS A 147 -2.17 -6.25 10.99
CA CYS A 147 -2.19 -7.64 10.55
C CYS A 147 -3.09 -7.85 9.32
N ALA A 148 -4.32 -7.33 9.36
CA ALA A 148 -5.27 -7.41 8.25
C ALA A 148 -4.73 -6.71 7.00
N LEU A 149 -4.12 -5.53 7.16
CA LEU A 149 -3.51 -4.78 6.06
C LEU A 149 -2.32 -5.54 5.45
N ALA A 150 -1.44 -6.10 6.27
CA ALA A 150 -0.31 -6.90 5.79
C ALA A 150 -0.79 -8.13 5.00
N MET A 151 -1.81 -8.84 5.50
CA MET A 151 -2.43 -9.96 4.78
C MET A 151 -3.04 -9.53 3.45
N SER A 152 -3.68 -8.36 3.41
CA SER A 152 -4.20 -7.78 2.16
C SER A 152 -3.09 -7.60 1.13
N PHE A 153 -1.94 -7.02 1.50
CA PHE A 153 -0.82 -6.85 0.57
C PHE A 153 -0.24 -8.17 0.08
N VAL A 154 -0.06 -9.16 0.97
CA VAL A 154 0.45 -10.48 0.58
C VAL A 154 -0.47 -11.16 -0.45
N LEU A 155 -1.78 -10.98 -0.32
CA LEU A 155 -2.77 -11.58 -1.22
C LEU A 155 -2.94 -10.80 -2.53
N LEU A 156 -2.89 -9.47 -2.49
CA LEU A 156 -3.09 -8.60 -3.67
C LEU A 156 -1.86 -8.52 -4.58
N LEU A 157 -0.65 -8.68 -4.03
CA LEU A 157 0.57 -8.53 -4.81
C LEU A 157 0.74 -9.70 -5.80
N PRO A 158 1.04 -9.41 -7.09
CA PRO A 158 1.33 -10.46 -8.05
C PRO A 158 2.51 -11.33 -7.59
N LYS A 159 2.32 -12.65 -7.51
CA LYS A 159 3.35 -13.61 -7.09
C LYS A 159 4.56 -13.67 -8.03
N VAL A 160 4.38 -13.28 -9.30
CA VAL A 160 5.43 -13.30 -10.32
C VAL A 160 5.63 -11.88 -10.82
N ASN A 161 6.83 -11.35 -10.65
CA ASN A 161 7.20 -10.07 -11.23
C ASN A 161 7.60 -10.27 -12.71
N LYS A 162 6.61 -10.24 -13.60
CA LYS A 162 6.82 -10.34 -15.06
C LYS A 162 7.67 -9.20 -15.65
N LYS A 163 7.92 -8.15 -14.85
CA LYS A 163 8.59 -6.91 -15.25
C LYS A 163 9.91 -6.68 -14.50
N ALA A 164 10.33 -7.63 -13.66
CA ALA A 164 11.73 -7.72 -13.29
C ALA A 164 12.46 -8.11 -14.59
N GLY A 165 13.35 -7.25 -15.07
CA GLY A 165 14.28 -7.68 -16.13
C GLY A 165 14.89 -9.01 -15.72
N SER A 166 15.19 -9.90 -16.68
CA SER A 166 15.97 -11.10 -16.34
C SER A 166 17.17 -10.62 -15.53
N ALA A 167 17.44 -11.26 -14.40
CA ALA A 167 18.67 -11.01 -13.68
C ALA A 167 19.81 -11.50 -14.58
N GLY A 168 20.18 -10.67 -15.55
CA GLY A 168 21.39 -10.82 -16.32
C GLY A 168 22.55 -10.84 -15.32
N PRO A 169 23.65 -11.53 -15.66
CA PRO A 169 24.83 -11.52 -14.81
C PRO A 169 25.18 -10.06 -14.46
N PRO A 170 25.54 -9.78 -13.19
CA PRO A 170 25.91 -8.42 -12.78
C PRO A 170 26.94 -7.86 -13.76
N ALA A 171 26.78 -6.60 -14.13
CA ALA A 171 27.71 -5.93 -15.03
C ALA A 171 29.14 -6.11 -14.48
N LYS A 172 29.98 -6.82 -15.23
CA LYS A 172 31.42 -6.86 -14.93
C LYS A 172 31.94 -5.46 -15.20
N LEU A 173 32.40 -4.79 -14.16
CA LEU A 173 33.26 -3.63 -14.30
C LEU A 173 34.61 -4.18 -14.75
N ASP A 174 34.96 -3.98 -16.02
CA ASP A 174 36.35 -4.13 -16.46
C ASP A 174 37.12 -2.94 -15.87
N CYS A 175 37.95 -3.23 -14.87
CA CYS A 175 38.96 -2.32 -14.36
C CYS A 175 40.20 -2.34 -15.25
#